data_AF-A0A3A1X7Z5-F1
#
_entry.id   AF-A0A3A1X7Z5-F1
#
_cell.length_a   1.000
_cell.length_b   1.000
_cell.length_c   1.000
_cell.angle_alpha   90.00
_cell.angle_beta   90.00
_cell.angle_gamma   90.00
#
_symmetry.space_group_name_H-M   'P 1'
#
loop_
_entity.id
_entity.type
_entity.pdbx_description
1 polymer ?
#
loop_
_entity_poly.entity_id
_entity_poly.type
_entity_poly.pdbx_seq_one_letter_code
_entity_poly.pdbx_strand_id
1 'polypeptide(L)' 'LKARVENLLPSPHVHVKVRLPYSDYSGSLLSKVRENGIVKSVEYKDSGIELDAFVGDSLSSKLMQIAF' A
#
# COMPACT_ATOMS: atom_id res chain seq x y z
N LEU A 1 -34.54 -1.27 1.91
CA LEU A 1 -33.60 -1.78 2.94
C LEU A 1 -32.35 -2.37 2.26
N LYS A 2 -31.43 -1.52 1.78
CA LYS A 2 -30.14 -1.97 1.18
C LYS A 2 -29.02 -0.97 1.56
N ALA A 3 -28.79 -0.75 2.85
CA ALA A 3 -27.85 0.27 3.33
C ALA A 3 -26.92 -0.23 4.44
N ARG A 4 -26.57 -1.53 4.46
CA ARG A 4 -25.82 -2.12 5.59
C ARG A 4 -24.81 -3.21 5.22
N VAL A 5 -24.16 -3.13 4.05
CA VAL A 5 -23.09 -4.10 3.71
C VAL A 5 -21.87 -3.46 3.04
N GLU A 6 -21.70 -2.13 3.07
CA GLU A 6 -20.46 -1.51 2.56
C GLU A 6 -19.42 -1.24 3.66
N ASN A 7 -19.78 -1.37 4.94
CA ASN A 7 -18.85 -1.20 6.08
C ASN A 7 -18.27 -2.51 6.65
N LEU A 8 -18.50 -3.64 6.00
CA LEU A 8 -17.96 -4.95 6.41
C LEU A 8 -16.71 -5.38 5.63
N LEU A 9 -16.29 -4.59 4.65
CA LEU A 9 -14.99 -4.73 4.05
C LEU A 9 -14.02 -3.85 4.85
N PRO A 10 -12.83 -4.33 5.24
CA PRO A 10 -11.75 -3.45 5.62
C PRO A 10 -11.40 -2.63 4.38
N SER A 11 -12.15 -1.56 4.15
CA SER A 11 -11.85 -0.62 3.09
C SER A 11 -10.47 -0.07 3.42
N PRO A 12 -9.48 -0.19 2.52
CA PRO A 12 -8.15 0.32 2.76
C PRO A 12 -8.23 1.85 2.89
N HIS A 13 -8.43 2.34 4.10
CA HIS A 13 -8.70 3.75 4.38
C HIS A 13 -7.42 4.59 4.43
N VAL A 14 -6.24 3.95 4.46
CA VAL A 14 -4.98 4.68 4.61
C VAL A 14 -4.34 4.88 3.25
N HIS A 15 -4.36 6.14 2.80
CA HIS A 15 -3.57 6.57 1.65
C HIS A 15 -2.10 6.65 2.08
N VAL A 16 -1.25 5.84 1.46
CA VAL A 16 0.19 5.89 1.66
C VAL A 16 0.86 6.37 0.39
N LYS A 17 1.75 7.33 0.56
CA LYS A 17 2.69 7.78 -0.46
C LYS A 17 4.08 7.63 0.12
N VAL A 18 4.75 6.54 -0.25
CA VAL A 18 6.02 6.15 0.35
C VAL A 18 7.06 5.88 -0.72
N ARG A 19 8.32 6.14 -0.39
CA ARG A 19 9.45 5.72 -1.21
C ARG A 19 10.04 4.45 -0.61
N LEU A 20 9.99 3.37 -1.38
CA LEU A 20 10.56 2.08 -1.01
C LEU A 20 11.95 1.95 -1.64
N PRO A 21 13.00 1.54 -0.90
CA PRO A 21 14.29 1.25 -1.51
C PRO A 21 14.19 0.05 -2.45
N TYR A 22 15.13 -0.14 -3.38
CA TYR A 22 15.28 -1.43 -4.10
C TYR A 22 15.93 -2.49 -3.21
N SER A 23 15.36 -2.72 -2.04
CA SER A 23 15.75 -3.84 -1.18
C SER A 23 15.08 -5.12 -1.65
N ASP A 24 15.63 -6.28 -1.28
CA ASP A 24 15.10 -7.61 -1.64
C ASP A 24 13.64 -7.84 -1.23
N TYR A 25 13.11 -7.03 -0.30
CA TYR A 25 11.74 -7.14 0.23
C TYR A 25 10.70 -6.30 -0.54
N SER A 26 11.12 -5.45 -1.47
CA SER A 26 10.25 -4.49 -2.15
C SER A 26 9.28 -5.17 -3.12
N GLY A 27 9.67 -6.29 -3.74
CA GLY A 27 8.77 -7.11 -4.56
C GLY A 27 7.68 -7.80 -3.75
N SER A 28 8.02 -8.33 -2.56
CA SER A 28 7.05 -8.97 -1.65
C SER A 28 6.02 -7.98 -1.11
N LEU A 29 6.45 -6.75 -0.81
CA LEU A 29 5.56 -5.67 -0.36
C LEU A 29 4.63 -5.21 -1.46
N LEU A 30 5.13 -5.01 -2.68
CA LEU A 30 4.31 -4.66 -3.84
C LEU A 30 3.22 -5.70 -4.12
N SER A 31 3.55 -6.99 -4.04
CA SER A 31 2.54 -8.06 -4.15
C SER A 31 1.48 -7.96 -3.06
N LYS A 32 1.87 -7.74 -1.79
CA LYS A 32 0.91 -7.58 -0.68
C LYS A 32 0.02 -6.35 -0.84
N VAL A 33 0.55 -5.25 -1.36
CA VAL A 33 -0.22 -4.03 -1.64
C VAL A 33 -1.20 -4.26 -2.79
N ARG A 34 -0.83 -5.06 -3.80
CA ARG A 34 -1.75 -5.47 -4.88
C ARG A 34 -2.83 -6.44 -4.40
N GLU A 35 -2.51 -7.31 -3.46
CA GLU A 35 -3.44 -8.31 -2.90
C GLU A 35 -4.40 -7.71 -1.85
N ASN A 36 -3.93 -6.76 -1.04
CA ASN A 36 -4.64 -6.24 0.13
C ASN A 36 -4.89 -4.72 0.08
N GLY A 37 -4.72 -4.11 -1.09
CA GLY A 37 -4.84 -2.66 -1.28
C GLY A 37 -5.16 -2.28 -2.72
N ILE A 38 -5.32 -0.98 -2.93
CA ILE A 38 -5.57 -0.38 -4.24
C ILE A 38 -4.36 0.45 -4.61
N VAL A 39 -3.55 -0.04 -5.55
CA VAL A 39 -2.41 0.69 -6.09
C VAL A 39 -2.90 1.76 -7.05
N LYS A 40 -2.55 3.03 -6.77
CA LYS A 40 -2.85 4.15 -7.66
C LYS A 40 -1.75 4.36 -8.68
N SER A 41 -0.50 4.39 -8.21
CA SER A 41 0.66 4.60 -9.06
C SER A 41 1.89 3.93 -8.47
N VAL A 42 2.77 3.47 -9.35
CA VAL A 42 4.09 2.95 -9.01
C VAL A 42 5.08 3.57 -9.98
N GLU A 43 5.99 4.39 -9.46
CA GLU A 43 7.07 4.98 -10.23
C GLU A 43 8.41 4.37 -9.80
N TYR A 44 9.14 3.84 -10.77
CA TYR A 44 10.48 3.30 -10.56
C TYR A 44 11.49 4.41 -10.88
N LYS A 45 12.22 4.87 -9.87
CA LYS A 45 13.27 5.92 -9.97
C LYS A 45 14.61 5.32 -9.59
N ASP A 46 15.72 5.98 -9.92
CA ASP A 46 17.06 5.50 -9.55
C ASP A 46 17.28 5.43 -8.03
N SER A 47 16.54 6.25 -7.27
CA SER A 47 16.61 6.30 -5.80
C SER A 47 15.67 5.30 -5.09
N GLY A 48 14.84 4.56 -5.83
CA GLY A 48 13.86 3.62 -5.29
C GLY A 48 12.53 3.65 -6.03
N ILE A 49 11.53 3.01 -5.42
CA ILE A 49 10.17 2.89 -5.94
C ILE A 49 9.27 3.85 -5.19
N GLU A 50 8.70 4.82 -5.88
CA GLU A 50 7.63 5.63 -5.31
C GLU A 50 6.30 4.89 -5.47
N LEU A 51 5.71 4.54 -4.34
CA LEU A 51 4.44 3.83 -4.26
C LEU A 51 3.37 4.77 -3.75
N ASP A 52 2.31 4.93 -4.55
CA ASP A 52 1.06 5.58 -4.17
C ASP A 52 -0.04 4.51 -4.14
N ALA A 53 -0.54 4.20 -2.96
CA ALA A 53 -1.56 3.17 -2.78
C ALA A 53 -2.48 3.46 -1.59
N PHE A 54 -3.68 2.91 -1.66
CA PHE A 54 -4.55 2.76 -0.50
C PHE A 54 -4.34 1.37 0.10
N VAL A 55 -4.00 1.32 1.38
CA VAL A 55 -3.76 0.07 2.09
C VAL A 55 -4.49 0.06 3.43
N GLY A 56 -4.67 -1.13 4.02
CA GLY A 56 -5.16 -1.25 5.39
C GLY A 56 -4.13 -0.81 6.44
N ASP A 57 -4.59 -0.50 7.64
CA ASP A 57 -3.77 0.06 8.74
C ASP A 57 -2.53 -0.77 9.12
N SER A 58 -2.64 -2.10 9.03
CA SER A 58 -1.54 -3.00 9.34
C SER A 58 -0.44 -2.98 8.26
N LEU A 59 -0.82 -2.77 6.99
CA LEU A 59 0.09 -2.71 5.87
C LEU A 59 0.70 -1.32 5.73
N SER A 60 -0.06 -0.25 6.00
CA SER A 60 0.49 1.11 6.07
C SER A 60 1.58 1.22 7.12
N SER A 61 1.34 0.67 8.32
CA SER A 61 2.33 0.68 9.40
C SER A 61 3.64 0.00 9.00
N LYS A 62 3.58 -1.12 8.27
CA LYS A 62 4.77 -1.81 7.75
C LYS A 62 5.46 -1.00 6.67
N LEU A 63 4.71 -0.40 5.75
CA LEU A 63 5.29 0.45 4.70
C LEU A 63 5.99 1.67 5.31
N MET A 64 5.42 2.29 6.34
CA MET A 64 6.02 3.45 7.01
C MET A 64 7.30 3.12 7.79
N GLN A 65 7.50 1.89 8.25
CA GLN A 65 8.73 1.47 8.94
C GLN A 65 9.93 1.28 7.99
N ILE A 66 9.65 0.99 6.71
CA ILE A 66 10.66 0.63 5.71
C ILE A 66 10.88 1.78 4.74
N ALA A 67 9.87 2.63 4.57
CA ALA A 67 9.99 3.91 3.89
C ALA A 67 10.92 4.85 4.65
N PHE A 68 11.65 5.67 3.88
CA PHE A 68 12.57 6.68 4.39
C PHE A 68 12.26 8.05 3.76
#